data_AF-A0AAW1IT90-F1
#
_entry.id   AF-A0AAW1IT90-F1
#
_cell.length_a   1.000
_cell.length_b   1.000
_cell.length_c   1.000
_cell.angle_alpha   90.00
_cell.angle_beta   90.00
_cell.angle_gamma   90.00
#
_symmetry.space_group_name_H-M   'P 1'
#
loop_
_entity.id
_entity.type
_entity.pdbx_description
1 polymer ?
#
loop_
_entity_poly.entity_id
_entity_poly.type
_entity_poly.pdbx_seq_one_letter_code
_entity_poly.pdbx_strand_id
1 'polypeptide(L)'
;MHTVKLPSVQYDPAIDNQIVNMQEMKPLKVYNVPVSTTFAIFDDSDILTDPTHEEESLCSGIITIVVKDSELCSVLKPGGSTVAEEDLLMCIAKGIERGSLVSKLVNNAVQESNDED
;
A
#
# COMPACT_ATOMS: atom_id res chain seq x y z
N MET A 1 7.03 0.64 6.51
CA MET A 1 6.85 0.34 7.95
C MET A 1 7.70 -0.83 8.46
N HIS A 2 8.27 -1.68 7.59
CA HIS A 2 9.06 -2.85 8.03
C HIS A 2 10.39 -2.52 8.74
N THR A 3 10.93 -1.33 8.54
CA THR A 3 12.22 -0.89 9.10
C THR A 3 12.10 -0.21 10.47
N VAL A 4 10.87 -0.01 10.98
CA VAL A 4 10.65 0.74 12.23
C VAL A 4 10.87 -0.16 13.45
N LYS A 5 11.73 0.27 14.36
CA LYS A 5 11.97 -0.37 15.66
C LYS A 5 11.38 0.50 16.79
N LEU A 6 10.67 -0.12 17.72
CA LEU A 6 9.98 0.52 18.85
C LEU A 6 10.72 0.26 20.15
N PRO A 7 10.87 1.24 21.06
CA PRO A 7 11.47 1.01 22.36
C PRO A 7 10.60 0.09 23.22
N SER A 8 11.24 -0.73 24.04
CA SER A 8 10.59 -1.64 24.99
C SER A 8 9.97 -0.84 26.13
N VAL A 9 8.68 -1.03 26.40
CA VAL A 9 7.95 -0.32 27.46
C VAL A 9 7.44 -1.34 28.47
N GLN A 10 7.79 -1.15 29.74
CA GLN A 10 7.25 -1.92 30.87
C GLN A 10 6.37 -1.01 31.72
N TYR A 11 5.16 -1.46 32.01
CA TYR A 11 4.23 -0.79 32.92
C TYR A 11 4.23 -1.52 34.25
N ASP A 12 4.48 -0.77 35.33
CA ASP A 12 4.34 -1.29 36.69
C ASP A 12 3.03 -0.76 37.31
N PRO A 13 1.98 -1.62 37.40
CA PRO A 13 0.66 -1.21 37.90
C PRO A 13 0.65 -0.88 39.40
N ALA A 14 1.68 -1.26 40.16
CA ALA A 14 1.74 -0.97 41.60
C ALA A 14 2.12 0.48 41.90
N ILE A 15 2.82 1.14 40.96
CA ILE A 15 3.38 2.49 41.14
C ILE A 15 2.83 3.48 40.11
N ASP A 16 1.90 3.03 39.26
CA ASP A 16 1.37 3.74 38.09
C ASP A 16 2.48 4.40 37.26
N ASN A 17 3.56 3.65 37.04
CA ASN A 17 4.77 4.16 36.39
C ASN A 17 5.08 3.38 35.11
N GLN A 18 5.58 4.08 34.11
CA GLN A 18 5.97 3.53 32.82
C GLN A 18 7.47 3.70 32.61
N ILE A 19 8.18 2.58 32.52
CA ILE A 19 9.62 2.55 32.27
C ILE A 19 9.84 2.27 30.78
N VAL A 20 10.40 3.25 30.07
CA VAL A 20 10.75 3.13 28.64
C VAL A 20 12.24 2.82 28.53
N ASN A 21 12.58 1.68 27.95
CA ASN A 21 13.96 1.30 27.66
C ASN A 21 14.30 1.64 26.19
N MET A 22 15.12 2.68 26.02
CA MET A 22 15.58 3.14 24.69
C MET A 22 16.69 2.26 24.09
N GLN A 23 17.32 1.37 24.88
CA GLN A 23 18.38 0.47 24.41
C GLN A 23 17.82 -0.81 23.79
N GLU A 24 16.65 -1.25 24.24
CA GLU A 24 15.98 -2.44 23.71
C GLU A 24 14.94 -2.01 22.66
N MET A 25 15.32 -2.01 21.39
CA MET A 25 14.43 -1.68 20.28
C MET A 25 13.91 -2.95 19.60
N LYS A 26 12.59 -3.11 19.52
CA LYS A 26 11.91 -4.28 18.95
C LYS A 26 11.30 -3.93 17.59
N PRO A 27 11.43 -4.80 16.56
CA PRO A 27 10.80 -4.55 15.27
C PRO A 27 9.26 -4.54 15.39
N LEU A 28 8.61 -3.63 14.66
CA LEU A 28 7.16 -3.59 14.57
C LEU A 28 6.64 -4.82 13.79
N LYS A 29 5.72 -5.58 14.39
CA LYS A 29 5.04 -6.69 13.71
C LYS A 29 3.97 -6.14 12.76
N VAL A 30 4.30 -6.09 11.47
CA VAL A 30 3.35 -5.78 10.40
C VAL A 30 2.83 -7.09 9.81
N TYR A 31 1.53 -7.35 9.95
CA TYR A 31 0.92 -8.60 9.48
C TYR A 31 0.51 -8.56 8.01
N ASN A 32 0.08 -7.39 7.52
CA ASN A 32 -0.46 -7.22 6.18
C ASN A 32 0.17 -5.99 5.53
N VAL A 33 0.54 -6.11 4.26
CA VAL A 33 1.16 -5.04 3.48
C VAL A 33 0.33 -4.81 2.21
N PRO A 34 -0.78 -4.07 2.32
CA PRO A 34 -1.58 -3.75 1.14
C PRO A 34 -0.80 -2.85 0.19
N VAL A 35 -0.92 -3.12 -1.11
CA VAL A 35 -0.32 -2.33 -2.20
C VAL A 35 -1.46 -1.65 -2.96
N SER A 36 -1.34 -0.34 -3.14
CA SER A 36 -2.26 0.44 -3.97
C SER A 36 -1.71 0.59 -5.39
N THR A 37 -2.57 0.46 -6.40
CA THR A 37 -2.29 0.81 -7.79
C THR A 37 -3.31 1.84 -8.25
N THR A 38 -2.83 2.91 -8.88
CA THR A 38 -3.66 4.01 -9.40
C THR A 38 -3.82 3.89 -10.91
N PHE A 39 -5.01 4.19 -11.40
CA PHE A 39 -5.35 4.24 -12.81
C PHE A 39 -5.99 5.59 -13.14
N ALA A 40 -5.59 6.20 -14.25
CA ALA A 40 -6.17 7.44 -14.76
C ALA A 40 -7.00 7.15 -16.01
N ILE A 41 -8.17 7.79 -16.10
CA ILE A 41 -9.10 7.65 -17.22
C ILE A 41 -9.02 8.91 -18.08
N PHE A 42 -8.91 8.72 -19.39
CA PHE A 42 -8.86 9.77 -20.40
C PHE A 42 -10.00 9.56 -21.41
N ASP A 43 -10.69 10.64 -21.75
CA ASP A 43 -11.70 10.70 -22.81
C ASP A 43 -12.70 9.52 -22.82
N ASP A 44 -13.08 9.05 -21.62
CA ASP A 44 -14.02 7.96 -21.36
C ASP A 44 -13.67 6.59 -21.98
N SER A 45 -12.46 6.41 -22.55
CA SER A 45 -12.07 5.17 -23.25
C SER A 45 -10.64 4.70 -22.94
N ASP A 46 -9.72 5.62 -22.62
CA ASP A 46 -8.32 5.27 -22.41
C ASP A 46 -8.00 5.21 -20.91
N ILE A 47 -7.38 4.10 -20.48
CA ILE A 47 -6.99 3.90 -19.07
C ILE A 47 -5.49 3.71 -18.96
N LEU A 48 -4.85 4.65 -18.29
CA LEU A 48 -3.44 4.62 -17.96
C LEU A 48 -3.21 4.01 -16.58
N THR A 49 -2.11 3.28 -16.43
CA THR A 49 -1.71 2.65 -15.15
C THR A 49 -0.53 3.41 -14.58
N ASP A 50 -0.58 3.73 -13.29
CA ASP A 50 0.44 4.53 -12.58
C ASP A 50 0.65 5.91 -13.23
N PRO A 51 -0.39 6.77 -13.20
CA PRO A 51 -0.31 8.07 -13.86
C PRO A 51 0.71 8.99 -13.19
N THR A 52 1.41 9.75 -14.01
CA THR A 52 2.26 10.87 -13.60
C THR A 52 1.41 12.06 -13.17
N HIS A 53 2.02 13.05 -12.51
CA HIS A 53 1.32 14.26 -12.08
C HIS A 53 0.62 15.00 -13.23
N GLU A 54 1.26 15.06 -14.40
CA GLU A 54 0.71 15.71 -15.59
C GLU A 54 -0.50 14.93 -16.13
N GLU A 55 -0.41 13.59 -16.15
CA GLU A 55 -1.51 12.72 -16.54
C GLU A 55 -2.68 12.81 -15.56
N GLU A 56 -2.44 12.80 -14.25
CA GLU A 56 -3.47 12.99 -13.23
C GLU A 56 -4.19 14.35 -13.38
N SER A 57 -3.46 15.41 -13.76
CA SER A 57 -4.07 16.73 -13.93
C SER A 57 -4.93 16.85 -15.19
N LEU A 58 -4.68 16.01 -16.20
CA LEU A 58 -5.39 16.01 -17.49
C LEU A 58 -6.48 14.94 -17.57
N CYS A 59 -6.49 13.97 -16.66
CA CYS A 59 -7.45 12.88 -16.65
C CYS A 59 -8.86 13.37 -16.26
N SER A 60 -9.87 12.64 -16.74
CA SER A 60 -11.27 12.89 -16.43
C SER A 60 -11.74 12.14 -15.17
N GLY A 61 -10.94 11.19 -14.67
CA GLY A 61 -11.18 10.49 -13.42
C GLY A 61 -10.04 9.57 -13.02
N ILE A 62 -10.00 9.22 -11.73
CA ILE A 62 -8.98 8.36 -11.14
C ILE A 62 -9.66 7.14 -10.50
N ILE A 63 -9.01 5.99 -10.57
CA ILE A 63 -9.39 4.79 -9.83
C ILE A 63 -8.17 4.32 -9.04
N THR A 64 -8.31 4.13 -7.74
CA THR A 64 -7.28 3.53 -6.89
C THR A 64 -7.76 2.18 -6.39
N ILE A 65 -6.95 1.15 -6.62
CA ILE A 65 -7.25 -0.22 -6.24
C ILE A 65 -6.21 -0.68 -5.24
N VAL A 66 -6.67 -1.14 -4.08
CA VAL A 66 -5.82 -1.63 -3.00
C VAL A 66 -5.95 -3.13 -2.92
N VAL A 67 -4.82 -3.83 -3.04
CA VAL A 67 -4.74 -5.30 -3.03
C VAL A 67 -3.78 -5.75 -1.94
N LYS A 68 -4.10 -6.86 -1.28
CA LYS A 68 -3.24 -7.52 -0.30
C LYS A 68 -3.19 -9.00 -0.63
N ASP A 69 -2.01 -9.57 -0.85
CA ASP A 69 -1.82 -11.00 -1.10
C ASP A 69 -2.72 -11.59 -2.21
N SER A 70 -2.99 -10.79 -3.25
CA SER A 70 -3.91 -11.09 -4.35
C SER A 70 -5.41 -11.00 -4.01
N GLU A 71 -5.76 -10.55 -2.81
CA GLU A 71 -7.12 -10.23 -2.38
C GLU A 71 -7.40 -8.73 -2.51
N LEU A 72 -8.57 -8.38 -3.05
CA LEU A 72 -9.02 -7.00 -3.14
C LEU A 72 -9.39 -6.46 -1.76
N CYS A 73 -8.77 -5.37 -1.33
CA CYS A 73 -9.08 -4.69 -0.07
C CYS A 73 -10.05 -3.54 -0.27
N SER A 74 -9.81 -2.68 -1.26
CA SER A 74 -10.62 -1.49 -1.50
C SER A 74 -10.51 -1.03 -2.94
N VAL A 75 -11.60 -0.47 -3.46
CA VAL A 75 -11.64 0.27 -4.72
C VAL A 75 -12.14 1.67 -4.41
N LEU A 76 -11.38 2.67 -4.83
CA LEU A 76 -11.70 4.08 -4.65
C LEU A 76 -11.83 4.74 -6.01
N LYS A 77 -12.97 5.39 -6.25
CA LYS A 77 -13.20 6.24 -7.41
C LYS A 77 -13.71 7.59 -6.92
N PRO A 78 -12.83 8.59 -6.72
CA PRO A 78 -13.22 9.90 -6.23
C PRO A 78 -13.84 10.72 -7.38
N GLY A 79 -15.10 10.42 -7.72
CA GLY A 79 -15.82 11.13 -8.78
C GLY A 79 -15.17 11.03 -10.17
N GLY A 80 -15.55 11.96 -11.06
CA GLY A 80 -15.07 12.01 -12.45
C GLY A 80 -15.93 11.25 -13.45
N SER A 81 -15.34 10.92 -14.60
CA SER A 81 -15.97 10.21 -15.70
C SER A 81 -16.57 8.85 -15.34
N THR A 82 -17.62 8.44 -16.06
CA THR A 82 -18.20 7.09 -15.92
C THR A 82 -17.22 6.03 -16.42
N VAL A 83 -17.22 4.85 -15.79
CA VAL A 83 -16.35 3.72 -16.16
C VAL A 83 -17.24 2.53 -16.42
N ALA A 84 -17.01 1.83 -17.52
CA ALA A 84 -17.73 0.60 -17.81
C ALA A 84 -17.35 -0.49 -16.80
N GLU A 85 -18.27 -1.41 -16.51
CA GLU A 85 -18.02 -2.51 -15.58
C GLU A 85 -16.83 -3.38 -16.05
N GLU A 86 -16.73 -3.62 -17.36
CA GLU A 86 -15.66 -4.39 -17.99
C GLU A 86 -14.28 -3.76 -17.75
N ASP A 87 -14.18 -2.44 -17.90
CA ASP A 87 -12.95 -1.68 -17.67
C ASP A 87 -12.55 -1.69 -16.19
N LEU A 88 -13.53 -1.56 -15.30
CA LEU A 88 -13.29 -1.64 -13.86
C LEU A 88 -12.75 -3.01 -13.46
N LEU A 89 -13.34 -4.09 -13.98
CA LEU A 89 -12.89 -5.45 -13.74
C LEU A 89 -11.48 -5.68 -14.31
N MET A 90 -11.18 -5.12 -15.48
CA MET A 90 -9.82 -5.16 -16.05
C MET A 90 -8.82 -4.42 -15.17
N CYS A 91 -9.18 -3.25 -14.63
CA CYS A 91 -8.33 -2.52 -13.69
C CYS A 91 -8.07 -3.33 -12.42
N ILE A 92 -9.10 -3.98 -11.86
CA ILE A 92 -8.95 -4.84 -10.68
C ILE A 92 -8.00 -6.01 -10.96
N ALA A 93 -8.17 -6.70 -12.10
CA ALA A 93 -7.31 -7.80 -12.49
C ALA A 93 -5.84 -7.34 -12.62
N LYS A 94 -5.59 -6.21 -13.31
CA LYS A 94 -4.25 -5.63 -13.44
C LYS A 94 -3.68 -5.16 -12.10
N GLY A 95 -4.51 -4.58 -11.24
CA GLY A 95 -4.12 -4.16 -9.90
C GLY A 95 -3.69 -5.34 -9.03
N ILE A 96 -4.36 -6.49 -9.16
CA ILE A 96 -3.99 -7.73 -8.45
C ILE A 96 -2.65 -8.26 -8.93
N GLU A 97 -2.45 -8.33 -10.25
CA GLU A 97 -1.19 -8.77 -10.85
C GLU A 97 -0.01 -7.88 -10.40
N ARG A 98 -0.16 -6.56 -10.51
CA ARG A 98 0.87 -5.61 -10.09
C ARG A 98 1.09 -5.61 -8.58
N GLY A 99 0.03 -5.69 -7.79
CA GLY A 99 0.12 -5.79 -6.33
C GLY A 99 1.00 -6.96 -5.91
N SER A 100 0.80 -8.15 -6.50
CA SER A 100 1.62 -9.33 -6.21
C SER A 100 3.11 -9.15 -6.55
N LEU A 101 3.41 -8.50 -7.67
CA LEU A 101 4.80 -8.23 -8.09
C LEU A 101 5.47 -7.23 -7.14
N VAL A 102 4.80 -6.14 -6.79
CA VAL A 102 5.33 -5.10 -5.89
C VAL A 102 5.52 -5.67 -4.49
N SER A 103 4.57 -6.45 -3.96
CA SER A 103 4.72 -7.10 -2.66
C SER A 103 5.96 -8.01 -2.61
N LYS A 104 6.27 -8.75 -3.68
CA LYS A 104 7.49 -9.56 -3.76
C LYS A 104 8.76 -8.70 -3.75
N LEU A 105 8.77 -7.60 -4.51
CA LEU A 105 9.91 -6.67 -4.54
C LEU A 105 10.16 -6.05 -3.16
N VAL A 106 9.09 -5.62 -2.47
CA VAL A 106 9.18 -5.07 -1.11
C VAL A 106 9.73 -6.11 -0.14
N ASN A 107 9.24 -7.35 -0.20
CA ASN A 107 9.73 -8.42 0.66
C ASN A 107 11.21 -8.73 0.43
N ASN A 108 11.66 -8.77 -0.83
CA ASN A 108 13.08 -8.98 -1.16
C ASN A 108 13.96 -7.84 -0.62
N ALA A 109 13.57 -6.59 -0.86
CA ALA A 109 14.32 -5.43 -0.36
C ALA A 109 14.40 -5.40 1.18
N VAL A 110 13.34 -5.85 1.87
CA VAL A 110 13.34 -5.97 3.34
C VAL A 110 14.25 -7.09 3.83
N GLN A 111 14.40 -8.20 3.09
CA GLN A 111 15.37 -9.25 3.46
C GLN A 111 16.81 -8.75 3.31
N GLU A 112 17.14 -8.13 2.16
CA GLU A 112 18.49 -7.59 1.91
C GLU A 112 18.93 -6.59 2.98
N SER A 113 18.03 -5.71 3.42
CA SER A 113 18.34 -4.73 4.47
C SER A 113 18.42 -5.30 5.89
N ASN A 114 17.99 -6.56 6.11
CA ASN A 114 18.22 -7.26 7.39
C ASN A 114 19.50 -8.12 7.37
N ASP A 115 20.02 -8.49 6.19
CA ASP A 115 21.24 -9.31 6.06
C ASP A 115 22.53 -8.46 6.16
N GLU A 116 22.43 -7.12 6.02
CA GLU A 116 23.54 -6.17 6.16
C GLU A 116 23.75 -5.64 7.60
N ASP A 117 22.93 -6.05 8.57
CA ASP A 117 22.99 -5.67 10.01
C ASP A 117 23.61 -6.77 10.91
#